data_AF-A0A8T4NBI8-F1
#
_entry.id   AF-A0A8T4NBI8-F1
#
_cell.length_a   1.000
_cell.length_b   1.000
_cell.length_c   1.000
_cell.angle_alpha   90.00
_cell.angle_beta   90.00
_cell.angle_gamma   90.00
#
_symmetry.space_group_name_H-M   'P 1'
#
loop_
_entity.id
_entity.type
_entity.pdbx_description
1 polymer ?
#
loop_
_entity_poly.entity_id
_entity_poly.type
_entity_poly.pdbx_seq_one_letter_code
_entity_poly.pdbx_strand_id
1 'polypeptide(L)'
;MKSATEKTTTPVCSNECSSSGTSQCYGAGYRVCGNFDADSCLEWSSVTTCNYGCANGNCNPQPPITCTNECSFTGQRQCTSAGYRICGNFDADSCLDWSLITQCGLGAACTSGYCV
;
A
#
# COMPACT_ATOMS: atom_id res chain seq x y z
N MET A 1 0.81 30.10 -57.32
CA MET A 1 1.24 28.69 -57.24
C MET A 1 2.65 28.71 -56.67
N LYS A 2 2.96 28.22 -55.48
CA LYS A 2 2.64 26.91 -54.91
C LYS A 2 2.49 27.06 -53.39
N SER A 3 1.37 26.59 -52.86
CA SER A 3 1.24 26.31 -51.42
C SER A 3 2.20 25.17 -51.12
N ALA A 4 3.18 25.39 -50.25
CA ALA A 4 3.96 24.30 -49.67
C ALA A 4 3.04 23.62 -48.65
N THR A 5 2.34 22.58 -49.09
CA THR A 5 1.72 21.63 -48.16
C THR A 5 2.88 20.92 -47.48
N GLU A 6 3.18 21.28 -46.23
CA GLU A 6 4.01 20.46 -45.36
C GLU A 6 3.38 19.07 -45.31
N LYS A 7 3.99 18.14 -46.04
CA LYS A 7 3.62 16.73 -46.02
C LYS A 7 4.12 16.21 -44.67
N THR A 8 3.34 16.42 -43.62
CA THR A 8 3.54 15.77 -42.33
C THR A 8 3.56 14.28 -42.62
N THR A 9 4.76 13.71 -42.65
CA THR A 9 4.97 12.31 -42.99
C THR A 9 4.72 11.58 -41.69
N THR A 10 3.47 11.23 -41.42
CA THR A 10 3.11 10.44 -40.23
C THR A 10 4.00 9.20 -40.25
N PRO A 11 4.85 8.98 -39.23
CA PRO A 11 5.70 7.80 -39.20
C PRO A 11 4.80 6.57 -39.27
N VAL A 12 5.15 5.63 -40.15
CA VAL A 12 4.45 4.35 -40.25
C VAL A 12 4.85 3.54 -39.02
N CYS A 13 3.95 3.44 -38.06
CA CYS A 13 4.12 2.70 -36.83
C CYS A 13 3.27 1.41 -36.86
N SER A 14 3.42 0.54 -35.86
CA SER A 14 2.58 -0.64 -35.66
C SER A 14 2.20 -0.77 -34.19
N ASN A 15 0.92 -1.05 -33.93
CA ASN A 15 0.43 -1.22 -32.56
C ASN A 15 1.15 -2.37 -31.83
N GLU A 16 1.68 -2.10 -30.65
CA GLU A 16 2.20 -3.11 -29.73
C GLU A 16 1.10 -3.79 -28.91
N CYS A 17 -0.10 -3.20 -28.89
CA CYS A 17 -1.24 -3.66 -28.10
C CYS A 17 -2.58 -3.41 -28.81
N SER A 18 -3.61 -4.16 -28.41
CA SER A 18 -4.84 -4.29 -29.19
C SER A 18 -5.84 -3.15 -29.02
N SER A 19 -5.96 -2.60 -27.81
CA SER A 19 -7.00 -1.60 -27.50
C SER A 19 -6.57 -0.68 -26.37
N SER A 20 -6.71 0.63 -26.58
CA SER A 20 -6.42 1.65 -25.57
C SER A 20 -7.20 1.38 -24.27
N GLY A 21 -6.53 1.55 -23.14
CA GLY A 21 -7.07 1.28 -21.80
C GLY A 21 -6.98 -0.18 -21.35
N THR A 22 -6.64 -1.14 -22.23
CA THR A 22 -6.38 -2.51 -21.78
C THR A 22 -5.10 -2.58 -20.95
N SER A 23 -5.11 -3.38 -19.89
CA SER A 23 -3.94 -3.59 -19.04
C SER A 23 -3.52 -5.05 -19.02
N GLN A 24 -2.23 -5.28 -18.78
CA GLN A 24 -1.68 -6.62 -18.56
C GLN A 24 -0.62 -6.59 -17.48
N CYS A 25 -0.41 -7.74 -16.84
CA CYS A 25 0.72 -7.93 -15.94
C CYS A 25 2.02 -8.06 -16.75
N TYR A 26 3.05 -7.33 -16.32
CA TYR A 26 4.37 -7.36 -16.93
C TYR A 26 5.44 -7.00 -15.89
N GLY A 27 6.46 -7.85 -15.75
CA GLY A 27 7.48 -7.66 -14.71
C GLY A 27 6.88 -7.65 -13.29
N ALA A 28 7.23 -6.64 -12.50
CA ALA A 28 6.78 -6.49 -11.11
C ALA A 28 5.42 -5.78 -10.97
N GLY A 29 4.68 -5.56 -12.06
CA GLY A 29 3.49 -4.72 -12.04
C GLY A 29 2.57 -4.93 -13.23
N TYR A 30 1.82 -3.89 -13.58
CA TYR A 30 1.01 -3.86 -14.81
C TYR A 30 1.44 -2.70 -15.72
N ARG A 31 1.10 -2.83 -16.99
CA ARG A 31 1.24 -1.77 -18.00
C ARG A 31 -0.07 -1.61 -18.76
N VAL A 32 -0.35 -0.40 -19.23
CA VAL A 32 -1.60 -0.03 -19.89
C VAL A 32 -1.31 0.28 -21.35
N CYS A 33 -2.19 -0.18 -22.24
CA CYS A 33 -2.15 0.12 -23.66
C CYS A 33 -2.68 1.53 -23.90
N GLY A 34 -1.94 2.35 -24.64
CA GLY A 34 -2.28 3.74 -24.93
C GLY A 34 -1.30 4.32 -25.95
N ASN A 35 -1.43 5.59 -26.30
CA ASN A 35 -0.42 6.26 -27.11
C ASN A 35 0.48 7.08 -26.19
N PHE A 36 1.77 6.74 -26.15
CA PHE A 36 2.73 7.33 -25.22
C PHE A 36 3.85 8.12 -25.90
N ASP A 37 3.78 8.30 -27.23
CA ASP A 37 4.72 9.10 -27.99
C ASP A 37 4.02 10.04 -29.00
N ALA A 38 4.70 10.39 -30.10
CA ALA A 38 4.24 11.40 -31.04
C ALA A 38 3.54 10.82 -32.28
N ASP A 39 3.45 9.50 -32.41
CA ASP A 39 2.77 8.87 -33.54
C ASP A 39 1.30 8.52 -33.23
N SER A 40 0.66 7.63 -33.99
CA SER A 40 -0.77 7.29 -33.85
C SER A 40 -1.01 5.88 -33.30
N CYS A 41 0.05 5.12 -33.09
CA CYS A 41 -0.03 3.73 -32.66
C CYS A 41 -0.31 3.63 -31.17
N LEU A 42 -0.57 2.39 -30.75
CA LEU A 42 -0.73 2.05 -29.35
C LEU A 42 0.53 1.31 -28.87
N GLU A 43 1.10 1.81 -27.78
CA GLU A 43 2.24 1.30 -27.08
C GLU A 43 1.85 0.86 -25.67
N TRP A 44 2.70 0.07 -25.05
CA TRP A 44 2.59 -0.17 -23.62
C TRP A 44 3.20 0.98 -22.81
N SER A 45 2.49 1.40 -21.77
CA SER A 45 3.02 2.33 -20.77
C SER A 45 4.28 1.77 -20.09
N SER A 46 4.98 2.65 -19.36
CA SER A 46 5.87 2.20 -18.28
C SER A 46 5.11 1.31 -17.28
N VAL A 47 5.84 0.43 -16.60
CA VAL A 47 5.25 -0.49 -15.62
C VAL A 47 4.89 0.27 -14.35
N THR A 48 3.62 0.18 -13.94
CA THR A 48 3.17 0.53 -12.59
C THR A 48 3.41 -0.65 -11.68
N THR A 49 4.41 -0.55 -10.80
CA THR A 49 4.80 -1.62 -9.86
C THR A 49 3.68 -1.97 -8.89
N CYS A 50 3.48 -3.27 -8.64
CA CYS A 50 2.51 -3.77 -7.67
C CYS A 50 3.20 -4.33 -6.43
N ASN A 51 2.87 -3.78 -5.26
CA ASN A 51 3.45 -4.20 -3.98
C ASN A 51 3.08 -5.65 -3.58
N TYR A 52 1.93 -6.14 -4.04
CA TYR A 52 1.37 -7.45 -3.67
C TYR A 52 1.21 -8.38 -4.87
N GLY A 53 1.98 -8.14 -5.94
CA GLY A 53 1.87 -8.84 -7.21
C GLY A 53 0.74 -8.33 -8.11
N CYS A 54 0.72 -8.84 -9.34
CA CYS A 54 -0.25 -8.47 -10.36
C CYS A 54 -1.10 -9.68 -10.78
N ALA A 55 -2.39 -9.47 -10.93
CA ALA A 55 -3.31 -10.43 -11.52
C ALA A 55 -4.31 -9.71 -12.45
N ASN A 56 -4.62 -10.32 -13.60
CA ASN A 56 -5.59 -9.78 -14.56
C ASN A 56 -5.37 -8.30 -14.93
N GLY A 57 -4.10 -7.89 -15.10
CA GLY A 57 -3.74 -6.51 -15.46
C GLY A 57 -3.93 -5.48 -14.35
N ASN A 58 -4.05 -5.91 -13.08
CA ASN A 58 -4.28 -5.04 -11.94
C ASN A 58 -3.40 -5.48 -10.76
N CYS A 59 -3.06 -4.53 -9.88
CA CYS A 59 -2.37 -4.86 -8.64
C CYS A 59 -3.32 -5.59 -7.68
N ASN A 60 -2.81 -6.65 -7.06
CA ASN A 60 -3.52 -7.30 -5.98
C ASN A 60 -3.69 -6.34 -4.79
N PRO A 61 -4.80 -6.43 -4.05
CA PRO A 61 -4.96 -5.69 -2.82
C PRO A 61 -3.92 -6.14 -1.80
N GLN A 62 -3.67 -5.29 -0.80
CA GLN A 62 -2.92 -5.69 0.38
C GLN A 62 -3.55 -6.94 1.00
N PRO A 63 -2.77 -8.00 1.30
CA PRO A 63 -3.30 -9.14 2.01
C PRO A 63 -3.85 -8.69 3.37
N PRO A 64 -4.90 -9.34 3.90
CA PRO A 64 -5.40 -9.04 5.23
C PRO A 64 -4.27 -9.15 6.25
N ILE A 65 -4.10 -8.12 7.09
CA ILE A 65 -3.16 -8.21 8.22
C ILE A 65 -3.81 -9.17 9.23
N THR A 66 -3.21 -10.34 9.42
CA THR A 66 -3.65 -11.30 10.44
C THR A 66 -2.90 -11.03 11.74
N CYS A 67 -3.63 -10.73 12.80
CA CYS A 67 -3.10 -10.47 14.12
C CYS A 67 -3.92 -11.22 15.17
N THR A 68 -3.47 -11.24 16.43
CA THR A 68 -4.23 -11.79 17.56
C THR A 68 -4.13 -10.82 18.72
N ASN A 69 -5.26 -10.54 19.38
CA ASN A 69 -5.30 -9.68 20.56
C ASN A 69 -4.39 -10.21 21.68
N GLU A 70 -3.48 -9.38 22.16
CA GLU A 70 -2.67 -9.63 23.37
C GLU A 70 -3.44 -9.37 24.67
N CYS A 71 -4.58 -8.67 24.57
CA CYS A 71 -5.41 -8.24 25.69
C CYS A 71 -6.90 -8.19 25.32
N SER A 72 -7.78 -8.17 26.33
CA SER A 72 -9.19 -8.49 26.15
C SER A 72 -10.05 -7.32 25.66
N PHE A 73 -9.75 -6.09 26.09
CA PHE A 73 -10.51 -4.89 25.74
C PHE A 73 -9.69 -3.61 25.92
N THR A 74 -9.92 -2.62 25.06
CA THR A 74 -9.28 -1.30 25.15
C THR A 74 -9.45 -0.68 26.54
N GLY A 75 -8.36 -0.18 27.10
CA GLY A 75 -8.33 0.40 28.44
C GLY A 75 -8.09 -0.61 29.57
N GLN A 76 -8.08 -1.92 29.29
CA GLN A 76 -7.64 -2.92 30.28
C GLN A 76 -6.24 -2.52 30.79
N ARG A 77 -6.02 -2.61 32.10
CA ARG A 77 -4.73 -2.32 32.73
C ARG A 77 -4.15 -3.60 33.32
N GLN A 78 -2.83 -3.74 33.22
CA GLN A 78 -2.11 -4.85 33.85
C GLN A 78 -0.86 -4.32 34.54
N CYS A 79 -0.61 -4.79 35.77
CA CYS A 79 0.65 -4.54 36.45
C CYS A 79 1.80 -5.34 35.85
N THR A 80 2.97 -4.72 35.86
CA THR A 80 4.27 -5.29 35.53
C THR A 80 5.21 -5.06 36.71
N SER A 81 6.42 -5.62 36.66
CA SER A 81 7.44 -5.38 37.70
C SER A 81 7.89 -3.92 37.81
N ALA A 82 7.74 -3.12 36.76
CA ALA A 82 8.22 -1.75 36.69
C ALA A 82 7.10 -0.67 36.72
N GLY A 83 5.83 -1.08 36.69
CA GLY A 83 4.70 -0.16 36.56
C GLY A 83 3.46 -0.83 35.98
N TYR A 84 2.72 -0.16 35.11
CA TYR A 84 1.55 -0.73 34.43
C TYR A 84 1.58 -0.52 32.93
N ARG A 85 0.80 -1.32 32.20
CA ARG A 85 0.54 -1.19 30.77
C ARG A 85 -0.96 -1.13 30.51
N ILE A 86 -1.36 -0.47 29.44
CA ILE A 86 -2.75 -0.28 29.03
C ILE A 86 -2.98 -1.01 27.71
N CYS A 87 -4.09 -1.71 27.59
CA CYS A 87 -4.54 -2.36 26.36
C CYS A 87 -5.11 -1.32 25.39
N GLY A 88 -4.72 -1.39 24.12
CA GLY A 88 -5.15 -0.47 23.07
C GLY A 88 -4.65 -0.97 21.72
N ASN A 89 -4.64 -0.14 20.68
CA ASN A 89 -3.97 -0.47 19.42
C ASN A 89 -2.73 0.42 19.33
N PHE A 90 -1.55 -0.19 19.33
CA PHE A 90 -0.27 0.53 19.41
C PHE A 90 0.62 0.32 18.18
N ASP A 91 0.11 -0.35 17.15
CA ASP A 91 0.78 -0.52 15.88
C ASP A 91 -0.13 -0.25 14.66
N ALA A 92 0.14 -0.88 13.52
CA ALA A 92 -0.56 -0.63 12.26
C ALA A 92 -1.66 -1.65 11.95
N ASP A 93 -1.86 -2.66 12.80
CA ASP A 93 -2.90 -3.66 12.61
C ASP A 93 -4.20 -3.30 13.35
N SER A 94 -5.14 -4.24 13.50
CA SER A 94 -6.45 -4.00 14.10
C SER A 94 -6.63 -4.64 15.46
N CYS A 95 -5.65 -5.42 15.91
CA CYS A 95 -5.68 -6.13 17.17
C CYS A 95 -5.34 -5.21 18.34
N LEU A 96 -5.60 -5.72 19.53
CA LEU A 96 -5.31 -5.06 20.79
C LEU A 96 -3.95 -5.52 21.31
N ASP A 97 -3.10 -4.54 21.61
CA ASP A 97 -1.75 -4.68 22.12
C ASP A 97 -1.61 -4.04 23.48
N TRP A 98 -0.59 -4.48 24.21
CA TRP A 98 -0.16 -3.75 25.40
C TRP A 98 0.70 -2.54 25.04
N SER A 99 0.40 -1.40 25.65
CA SER A 99 1.26 -0.22 25.60
C SER A 99 2.66 -0.52 26.14
N LEU A 100 3.60 0.40 25.87
CA LEU A 100 4.81 0.52 26.67
C LEU A 100 4.48 0.66 28.16
N ILE A 101 5.41 0.25 29.02
CA ILE A 101 5.24 0.32 30.47
C ILE A 101 5.27 1.77 30.93
N THR A 102 4.20 2.23 31.57
CA THR A 102 4.21 3.44 32.39
C THR A 102 4.79 3.10 33.75
N GLN A 103 5.99 3.60 34.03
CA GLN A 103 6.66 3.35 35.30
C GLN A 103 5.94 4.04 36.46
N CYS A 104 5.87 3.36 37.61
CA CYS A 104 5.44 4.01 38.84
C CYS A 104 6.54 4.96 39.36
N GLY A 105 6.12 6.05 40.01
CA GLY A 105 7.05 6.98 40.64
C GLY A 105 7.86 6.33 41.77
N LEU A 106 8.94 6.99 42.21
CA LEU A 106 9.78 6.49 43.30
C LEU A 106 8.93 6.18 44.55
N GLY A 107 9.06 4.96 45.07
CA GLY A 107 8.35 4.50 46.26
C GLY A 107 6.91 4.01 46.01
N ALA A 108 6.36 4.15 44.81
CA ALA A 108 5.05 3.63 44.45
C ALA A 108 5.15 2.24 43.82
N ALA A 109 4.13 1.41 44.04
CA ALA A 109 4.04 0.07 43.45
C ALA A 109 2.78 -0.06 42.60
N CYS A 110 2.82 -0.90 41.57
CA CYS A 110 1.61 -1.19 40.81
C CYS A 110 0.72 -2.17 41.58
N THR A 111 -0.51 -1.76 41.86
CA THR A 111 -1.57 -2.61 42.40
C THR A 111 -2.82 -2.46 41.52
N SER A 112 -3.36 -3.58 41.05
CA SER A 112 -4.59 -3.62 40.22
C SER A 112 -4.59 -2.68 39.01
N GLY A 113 -3.42 -2.46 38.39
CA GLY A 113 -3.25 -1.60 37.22
C GLY A 113 -3.04 -0.11 37.52
N TYR A 114 -2.84 0.25 38.78
CA TYR A 114 -2.62 1.63 39.24
C TYR A 114 -1.39 1.71 40.12
N CYS A 115 -0.63 2.80 40.00
CA CYS A 115 0.44 3.11 40.94
C CYS A 115 -0.18 3.65 42.23
N VAL A 116 0.14 3.02 43.35
CA VAL A 116 -0.30 3.38 44.72
C VAL A 116 0.90 3.58 45.63
#